data_AF-A0A938VAE8-F1
#
_entry.id   AF-A0A938VAE8-F1
#
_cell.length_a   1.000
_cell.length_b   1.000
_cell.length_c   1.000
_cell.angle_alpha   90.00
_cell.angle_beta   90.00
_cell.angle_gamma   90.00
#
_symmetry.space_group_name_H-M   'P 1'
#
loop_
_entity.id
_entity.type
_entity.pdbx_description
1 polymer ?
#
loop_
_entity_poly.entity_id
_entity_poly.type
_entity_poly.pdbx_seq_one_letter_code
_entity_poly.pdbx_strand_id
1 'polypeptide(L)'
;MMLIRAFAVCVLAAASLGIAYANGAPIRIQLSKLAGVVTVGTNPASGFAEITAVEGDVVVMTDGLPRLTNELYQSWLVNSRTGERVSVGKFNVTAEGTSRTHSIVAIGNREFNLFVITVEPEPDPNIEADSRIVLAGYWPGKEPVGAQAAAQATARAQGTPIAGTPIATLTAAPPLVTLPAGVSIQPPLTLPRTGDPGFGALAVFAIVMLGAAFVAGSGRR
;
A
#
# COMPACT_ATOMS: atom_id res chain seq x y z
N MET A 1 44.12 3.83 43.46
CA MET A 1 43.74 2.84 42.41
C MET A 1 42.22 2.53 42.38
N MET A 2 41.34 3.50 42.65
CA MET A 2 39.87 3.32 42.55
C MET A 2 39.20 4.14 41.43
N LEU A 3 39.93 5.05 40.76
CA LEU A 3 39.37 5.93 39.73
C LEU A 3 39.24 5.29 38.33
N ILE A 4 39.82 4.10 38.09
CA ILE A 4 39.87 3.50 36.75
C ILE A 4 38.65 2.59 36.47
N ARG A 5 37.90 2.15 37.50
CA ARG A 5 36.75 1.25 37.31
C ARG A 5 35.44 1.96 36.93
N ALA A 6 35.31 3.25 37.22
CA ALA A 6 34.10 4.01 36.88
C ALA A 6 33.99 4.35 35.38
N PHE A 7 35.11 4.38 34.66
CA PHE A 7 35.12 4.74 33.23
C PHE A 7 34.68 3.58 32.32
N ALA A 8 34.84 2.33 32.76
CA ALA A 8 34.52 1.15 31.96
C ALA A 8 33.01 0.88 31.84
N VAL A 9 32.20 1.36 32.78
CA VAL A 9 30.74 1.14 32.77
C VAL A 9 30.02 2.11 31.83
N CYS A 10 30.52 3.34 31.69
CA CYS A 10 29.90 4.33 30.78
C CYS A 10 30.12 3.99 29.29
N VAL A 11 31.21 3.32 28.93
CA VAL A 11 31.48 2.99 27.52
C VAL A 11 30.61 1.81 27.03
N LEU A 12 30.21 0.90 27.93
CA LEU A 12 29.40 -0.27 27.54
C LEU A 12 27.91 0.05 27.38
N ALA A 13 27.41 1.13 27.99
CA ALA A 13 26.02 1.58 27.83
C ALA A 13 25.77 2.35 26.51
N ALA A 14 26.81 2.80 25.82
CA ALA A 14 26.69 3.55 24.56
C ALA A 14 26.62 2.65 23.31
N ALA A 15 26.86 1.34 23.44
CA ALA A 15 26.89 0.42 22.30
C ALA A 15 25.50 -0.10 21.88
N SER A 16 24.43 0.22 22.61
CA SER A 16 23.05 -0.14 22.25
C SER A 16 22.33 0.95 21.45
N LEU A 17 23.06 1.77 20.70
CA LEU A 17 22.47 2.67 19.72
C LEU A 17 21.86 1.81 18.61
N GLY A 18 20.57 1.50 18.78
CA GLY A 18 19.76 0.91 17.74
C GLY A 18 19.92 1.72 16.46
N ILE A 19 19.94 1.03 15.32
CA ILE A 19 19.95 1.65 14.01
C ILE A 19 18.65 2.47 13.91
N ALA A 20 18.73 3.75 14.23
CA ALA A 20 17.70 4.70 13.92
C ALA A 20 17.68 4.82 12.40
N TYR A 21 16.63 4.32 11.75
CA TYR A 21 16.37 4.57 10.34
C TYR A 21 16.00 6.05 10.17
N ALA A 22 16.97 6.95 10.32
CA ALA A 22 16.90 8.36 9.96
C ALA A 22 17.27 8.58 8.48
N ASN A 23 17.30 7.50 7.69
CA ASN A 23 17.67 7.58 6.30
C ASN A 23 16.42 8.01 5.53
N GLY A 24 16.33 9.31 5.21
CA GLY A 24 15.41 9.86 4.20
C GLY A 24 15.69 9.31 2.78
N ALA A 25 16.11 8.06 2.67
CA ALA A 25 16.24 7.34 1.42
C ALA A 25 14.83 7.11 0.87
N PRO A 26 14.60 7.44 -0.41
CA PRO A 26 13.30 7.20 -1.02
C PRO A 26 12.93 5.72 -1.03
N ILE A 27 11.70 5.41 -0.65
CA ILE A 27 11.13 4.07 -0.72
C ILE A 27 10.41 3.94 -2.06
N ARG A 28 10.82 2.98 -2.89
CA ARG A 28 10.16 2.70 -4.16
C ARG A 28 9.18 1.53 -4.03
N ILE A 29 7.93 1.78 -4.39
CA ILE A 29 6.82 0.83 -4.38
C ILE A 29 6.45 0.53 -5.82
N GLN A 30 6.57 -0.73 -6.24
CA GLN A 30 6.10 -1.15 -7.56
C GLN A 30 4.57 -1.23 -7.56
N LEU A 31 3.94 -0.58 -8.53
CA LEU A 31 2.49 -0.59 -8.71
C LEU A 31 2.13 -1.57 -9.84
N SER A 32 1.17 -2.45 -9.55
CA SER A 32 0.70 -3.46 -10.49
C SER A 32 -0.74 -3.87 -10.16
N LYS A 33 -1.26 -4.84 -10.91
CA LYS A 33 -2.54 -5.47 -10.63
C LYS A 33 -2.41 -6.55 -9.56
N LEU A 34 -2.49 -6.13 -8.31
CA LEU A 34 -2.49 -7.05 -7.18
C LEU A 34 -3.84 -7.77 -7.06
N ALA A 35 -3.80 -9.10 -7.14
CA ALA A 35 -4.98 -9.94 -6.97
C ALA A 35 -5.60 -9.72 -5.56
N GLY A 36 -6.93 -9.54 -5.53
CA GLY A 36 -7.65 -9.28 -4.28
C GLY A 36 -7.59 -7.83 -3.78
N VAL A 37 -6.85 -6.94 -4.45
CA VAL A 37 -6.81 -5.49 -4.13
C VAL A 37 -7.34 -4.66 -5.29
N VAL A 38 -6.85 -4.92 -6.50
CA VAL A 38 -7.33 -4.22 -7.71
C VAL A 38 -8.69 -4.77 -8.11
N THR A 39 -9.65 -3.86 -8.29
CA THR A 39 -11.05 -4.19 -8.56
C THR A 39 -11.46 -3.90 -10.00
N VAL A 40 -10.74 -3.02 -10.70
CA VAL A 40 -11.10 -2.58 -12.06
C VAL A 40 -9.90 -2.53 -13.02
N GLY A 41 -10.22 -2.57 -14.31
CA GLY A 41 -9.27 -2.46 -15.42
C GLY A 41 -8.77 -3.83 -15.91
N THR A 42 -8.66 -4.01 -17.23
CA THR A 42 -8.13 -5.22 -17.89
C THR A 42 -6.76 -4.99 -18.53
N ASN A 43 -6.44 -3.76 -18.94
CA ASN A 43 -5.17 -3.40 -19.58
C ASN A 43 -3.94 -3.67 -18.68
N PRO A 44 -2.81 -4.11 -19.24
CA PRO A 44 -1.57 -4.30 -18.50
C PRO A 44 -0.95 -2.94 -18.13
N ALA A 45 -1.54 -2.27 -17.15
CA ALA A 45 -1.02 -1.05 -16.57
C ALA A 45 -0.02 -1.37 -15.44
N SER A 46 0.97 -0.52 -15.27
CA SER A 46 1.97 -0.63 -14.20
C SER A 46 2.48 0.74 -13.81
N GLY A 47 3.30 0.80 -12.77
CA GLY A 47 3.91 2.05 -12.35
C GLY A 47 4.80 1.87 -11.14
N PHE A 48 5.22 2.98 -10.56
CA PHE A 48 5.84 3.00 -9.25
C PHE A 48 5.50 4.28 -8.51
N ALA A 49 5.47 4.20 -7.19
CA ALA A 49 5.46 5.34 -6.30
C ALA A 49 6.81 5.39 -5.56
N GLU A 50 7.45 6.56 -5.55
CA GLU A 50 8.64 6.82 -4.77
C GLU A 50 8.29 7.80 -3.66
N ILE A 51 8.62 7.45 -2.41
CA ILE A 51 8.19 8.18 -1.23
C ILE A 51 9.40 8.47 -0.34
N THR A 52 9.65 9.75 -0.07
CA THR A 52 10.60 10.18 0.96
C THR A 52 9.84 10.47 2.25
N ALA A 53 9.81 9.48 3.15
CA ALA A 53 8.92 9.51 4.32
C ALA A 53 9.13 10.71 5.26
N VAL A 54 10.36 11.22 5.36
CA VAL A 54 10.70 12.35 6.24
C VAL A 54 10.12 13.67 5.72
N GLU A 55 10.13 13.87 4.41
CA GLU A 55 9.69 15.11 3.76
C GLU A 55 8.25 15.03 3.27
N GLY A 56 7.71 13.81 3.15
CA GLY A 56 6.40 13.56 2.54
C GLY A 56 6.40 13.77 1.03
N ASP A 57 7.57 13.82 0.40
CA ASP A 57 7.71 13.90 -1.05
C ASP A 57 7.26 12.57 -1.67
N VAL A 58 6.30 12.64 -2.59
CA VAL A 58 5.78 11.50 -3.33
C VAL A 58 5.82 11.77 -4.82
N VAL A 59 6.53 10.91 -5.54
CA VAL A 59 6.53 10.87 -7.01
C VAL A 59 5.79 9.62 -7.45
N VAL A 60 4.78 9.79 -8.29
CA VAL A 60 4.02 8.67 -8.88
C VAL A 60 4.24 8.66 -10.37
N MET A 61 4.62 7.51 -10.91
CA MET A 61 4.76 7.27 -12.33
C MET A 61 3.91 6.08 -12.74
N THR A 62 3.14 6.24 -13.82
CA THR A 62 2.26 5.20 -14.35
C THR A 62 2.43 5.07 -15.85
N ASP A 63 2.17 3.86 -16.35
CA ASP A 63 2.22 3.49 -17.75
C ASP A 63 1.08 2.51 -18.08
N GLY A 64 0.52 2.64 -19.29
CA GLY A 64 -0.57 1.80 -19.78
C GLY A 64 -1.95 2.05 -19.17
N LEU A 65 -2.14 3.14 -18.42
CA LEU A 65 -3.47 3.54 -17.94
C LEU A 65 -4.25 4.21 -19.09
N PRO A 66 -5.57 3.95 -19.24
CA PRO A 66 -6.38 4.68 -20.20
C PRO A 66 -6.64 6.12 -19.73
N ARG A 67 -6.73 7.07 -20.66
CA ARG A 67 -7.13 8.44 -20.33
C ARG A 67 -8.61 8.50 -19.97
N LEU A 68 -8.93 9.20 -18.89
CA LEU A 68 -10.30 9.38 -18.41
C LEU A 68 -10.89 10.72 -18.89
N THR A 69 -12.21 10.80 -19.11
CA THR A 69 -12.89 12.00 -19.64
C THR A 69 -13.66 12.79 -18.57
N ASN A 70 -14.41 12.11 -17.70
CA ASN A 70 -15.23 12.73 -16.64
C ASN A 70 -14.81 12.27 -15.24
N GLU A 71 -13.60 11.71 -15.16
CA GLU A 71 -13.05 11.07 -13.98
C GLU A 71 -11.55 11.38 -13.94
N LEU A 72 -10.96 11.26 -12.77
CA LEU A 72 -9.53 11.38 -12.56
C LEU A 72 -9.01 10.17 -11.82
N TYR A 73 -7.72 9.88 -12.00
CA TYR A 73 -7.03 8.98 -11.11
C TYR A 73 -6.70 9.72 -9.82
N GLN A 74 -6.76 9.02 -8.69
CA GLN A 74 -6.27 9.55 -7.43
C GLN A 74 -5.36 8.55 -6.74
N SER A 75 -4.23 9.05 -6.26
CA SER A 75 -3.25 8.26 -5.53
C SER A 75 -3.48 8.36 -4.03
N TRP A 76 -3.28 7.26 -3.31
CA TRP A 76 -3.54 7.16 -1.87
C TRP A 76 -2.46 6.35 -1.15
N LEU A 77 -2.06 6.85 0.02
CA LEU A 77 -1.39 6.06 1.05
C LEU A 77 -2.44 5.38 1.91
N VAL A 78 -2.29 4.08 2.17
CA VAL A 78 -3.28 3.28 2.89
C VAL A 78 -2.61 2.45 3.98
N ASN A 79 -3.18 2.51 5.18
CA ASN A 79 -2.92 1.56 6.24
C ASN A 79 -3.95 0.45 6.12
N SER A 80 -3.55 -0.71 5.59
CA SER A 80 -4.47 -1.81 5.34
C SER A 80 -4.98 -2.48 6.63
N ARG A 81 -4.41 -2.17 7.79
CA ARG A 81 -4.85 -2.69 9.09
C ARG A 81 -5.93 -1.81 9.71
N THR A 82 -5.77 -0.49 9.67
CA THR A 82 -6.72 0.47 10.27
C THR A 82 -7.75 0.99 9.28
N GLY A 83 -7.49 0.84 7.98
CA GLY A 83 -8.29 1.44 6.92
C GLY A 83 -7.99 2.92 6.70
N GLU A 84 -7.06 3.52 7.44
CA GLU A 84 -6.68 4.92 7.27
C GLU A 84 -6.14 5.19 5.87
N ARG A 85 -6.56 6.31 5.26
CA ARG A 85 -6.16 6.74 3.93
C ARG A 85 -5.72 8.19 3.92
N VAL A 86 -4.66 8.50 3.18
CA VAL A 86 -4.22 9.86 2.90
C VAL A 86 -4.13 10.05 1.39
N SER A 87 -4.84 11.06 0.89
CA SER A 87 -4.77 11.47 -0.51
C SER A 87 -3.39 12.04 -0.82
N VAL A 88 -2.79 11.55 -1.89
CA VAL A 88 -1.51 12.05 -2.44
C VAL A 88 -1.75 13.10 -3.50
N GLY A 89 -2.73 12.88 -4.37
CA GLY A 89 -3.05 13.81 -5.44
C GLY A 89 -3.91 13.17 -6.53
N LYS A 90 -4.64 14.03 -7.25
CA LYS A 90 -5.42 13.67 -8.43
C LYS A 90 -4.61 13.92 -9.70
N PHE A 91 -4.79 13.07 -10.70
CA PHE A 91 -4.09 13.17 -11.98
C PHE A 91 -4.88 12.51 -13.11
N ASN A 92 -4.43 12.76 -14.34
CA ASN A 92 -4.85 12.00 -15.51
C ASN A 92 -3.59 11.62 -16.30
N VAL A 93 -3.75 10.81 -17.34
CA VAL A 93 -2.65 10.32 -18.17
C VAL A 93 -2.63 11.02 -19.53
N THR A 94 -1.47 11.00 -20.19
CA THR A 94 -1.30 11.51 -21.55
C THR A 94 -2.08 10.66 -22.57
N ALA A 95 -2.06 11.06 -23.84
CA ALA A 95 -2.69 10.26 -24.91
C ALA A 95 -2.03 8.88 -25.07
N GLU A 96 -0.76 8.76 -24.68
CA GLU A 96 0.04 7.54 -24.69
C GLU A 96 -0.19 6.66 -23.45
N GLY A 97 -1.03 7.11 -22.50
CA GLY A 97 -1.34 6.34 -21.29
C GLY A 97 -0.28 6.43 -20.19
N THR A 98 0.58 7.45 -20.22
CA THR A 98 1.63 7.67 -19.22
C THR A 98 1.26 8.83 -18.27
N SER A 99 1.80 8.81 -17.05
CA SER A 99 1.74 9.98 -16.16
C SER A 99 2.93 10.04 -15.22
N ARG A 100 3.31 11.25 -14.81
CA ARG A 100 4.27 11.53 -13.76
C ARG A 100 3.76 12.69 -12.92
N THR A 101 3.50 12.43 -11.65
CA THR A 101 3.07 13.45 -10.68
C THR A 101 4.01 13.53 -9.51
N HIS A 102 4.13 14.73 -8.95
CA HIS A 102 4.92 15.05 -7.77
C HIS A 102 4.02 15.76 -6.78
N SER A 103 4.07 15.37 -5.51
CA SER A 103 3.21 15.92 -4.47
C SER A 103 3.91 15.86 -3.13
N ILE A 104 3.57 16.79 -2.24
CA ILE A 104 4.06 16.81 -0.86
C ILE A 104 2.86 16.53 0.03
N VAL A 105 2.95 15.49 0.85
CA VAL A 105 1.89 15.09 1.79
C VAL A 105 2.40 15.06 3.21
N ALA A 106 1.55 15.50 4.15
CA ALA A 106 1.85 15.33 5.56
C ALA A 106 1.68 13.85 5.95
N ILE A 107 2.76 13.08 6.00
CA ILE A 107 2.71 11.67 6.47
C ILE A 107 2.62 11.63 7.99
N GLY A 108 3.44 12.43 8.68
CA GLY A 108 3.52 12.45 10.15
C GLY A 108 4.05 11.12 10.71
N ASN A 109 3.62 10.76 11.93
CA ASN A 109 3.99 9.49 12.57
C ASN A 109 3.07 8.32 12.17
N ARG A 110 2.43 8.42 11.01
CA ARG A 110 1.48 7.41 10.55
C ARG A 110 2.20 6.29 9.83
N GLU A 111 1.72 5.08 10.04
CA GLU A 111 2.22 3.90 9.36
C GLU A 111 1.31 3.58 8.17
N PHE A 112 1.89 3.57 6.98
CA PHE A 112 1.23 3.08 5.77
C PHE A 112 1.97 1.84 5.28
N ASN A 113 1.24 0.92 4.66
CA ASN A 113 1.82 -0.31 4.12
C ASN A 113 1.33 -0.63 2.72
N LEU A 114 0.39 0.14 2.19
CA LEU A 114 -0.17 -0.03 0.86
C LEU A 114 -0.26 1.34 0.15
N PHE A 115 0.04 1.35 -1.13
CA PHE A 115 -0.20 2.44 -2.05
C PHE A 115 -1.25 1.98 -3.07
N VAL A 116 -2.27 2.79 -3.33
CA VAL A 116 -3.29 2.48 -4.34
C VAL A 116 -3.55 3.67 -5.25
N ILE A 117 -3.99 3.37 -6.46
CA ILE A 117 -4.55 4.33 -7.41
C ILE A 117 -6.00 3.94 -7.65
N THR A 118 -6.90 4.89 -7.49
CA THR A 118 -8.35 4.73 -7.71
C THR A 118 -8.82 5.57 -8.89
N VAL A 119 -10.03 5.26 -9.38
CA VAL A 119 -10.77 6.10 -10.33
C VAL A 119 -11.81 6.88 -9.55
N GLU A 120 -11.73 8.20 -9.60
CA GLU A 120 -12.59 9.12 -8.87
C GLU A 120 -13.44 9.95 -9.84
N PRO A 121 -14.73 10.17 -9.56
CA PRO A 121 -15.55 11.07 -10.36
C PRO A 121 -15.06 12.52 -10.28
N GLU A 122 -15.35 13.31 -11.32
CA GLU A 122 -15.08 14.75 -11.35
C GLU A 122 -16.32 15.51 -11.88
N PRO A 123 -17.01 16.34 -11.06
CA PRO A 123 -16.69 16.69 -9.67
C PRO A 123 -16.86 15.54 -8.68
N ASP A 124 -16.03 15.56 -7.65
CA ASP A 124 -15.99 14.51 -6.65
C ASP A 124 -17.01 14.76 -5.52
N PRO A 125 -18.02 13.89 -5.34
CA PRO A 125 -19.02 14.05 -4.30
C PRO A 125 -18.56 13.53 -2.93
N ASN A 126 -17.43 12.79 -2.84
CA ASN A 126 -16.98 12.17 -1.60
C ASN A 126 -15.46 12.34 -1.41
N ILE A 127 -15.03 12.82 -0.25
CA ILE A 127 -13.61 12.97 0.05
C ILE A 127 -12.87 11.64 0.26
N GLU A 128 -13.59 10.54 0.47
CA GLU A 128 -13.01 9.20 0.65
C GLU A 128 -12.71 8.52 -0.69
N ALA A 129 -11.68 7.68 -0.73
CA ALA A 129 -11.31 6.97 -1.95
C ALA A 129 -12.41 6.01 -2.44
N ASP A 130 -12.71 6.09 -3.74
CA ASP A 130 -13.60 5.17 -4.44
C ASP A 130 -13.12 3.71 -4.31
N SER A 131 -14.07 2.79 -4.30
CA SER A 131 -13.85 1.34 -4.35
C SER A 131 -13.16 0.84 -5.63
N ARG A 132 -13.13 1.65 -6.70
CA ARG A 132 -12.55 1.32 -8.01
C ARG A 132 -11.03 1.52 -8.01
N ILE A 133 -10.31 0.52 -7.50
CA ILE A 133 -8.84 0.48 -7.48
C ILE A 133 -8.33 -0.10 -8.79
N VAL A 134 -7.43 0.62 -9.47
CA VAL A 134 -6.81 0.23 -10.76
C VAL A 134 -5.40 -0.32 -10.62
N LEU A 135 -4.63 0.20 -9.67
CA LEU A 135 -3.25 -0.22 -9.40
C LEU A 135 -2.99 -0.19 -7.90
N ALA A 136 -2.15 -1.10 -7.44
CA ALA A 136 -1.77 -1.19 -6.05
C ALA A 136 -0.32 -1.69 -5.89
N GLY A 137 0.29 -1.35 -4.77
CA GLY A 137 1.63 -1.81 -4.40
C GLY A 137 1.81 -1.76 -2.89
N TYR A 138 2.34 -2.84 -2.32
CA TYR A 138 2.69 -2.87 -0.90
C TYR A 138 4.07 -2.27 -0.69
N TRP A 139 4.29 -1.70 0.50
CA TRP A 139 5.62 -1.28 0.92
C TRP A 139 6.56 -2.50 0.98
N PRO A 140 7.84 -2.35 0.58
CA PRO A 140 8.79 -3.45 0.63
C PRO A 140 8.87 -4.08 2.02
N GLY A 141 8.62 -5.39 2.11
CA GLY A 141 8.66 -6.15 3.37
C GLY A 141 7.45 -5.94 4.28
N LYS A 142 6.41 -5.23 3.83
CA LYS A 142 5.15 -5.01 4.56
C LYS A 142 3.95 -5.68 3.89
N GLU A 143 4.21 -6.56 2.93
CA GLU A 143 3.19 -7.36 2.27
C GLU A 143 2.51 -8.31 3.27
N PRO A 144 1.20 -8.54 3.17
CA PRO A 144 0.55 -9.63 3.87
C PRO A 144 1.17 -10.98 3.53
N VAL A 145 1.14 -11.92 4.48
CA VAL A 145 1.59 -13.30 4.25
C VAL A 145 0.81 -13.89 3.07
N GLY A 146 1.53 -14.33 2.03
CA GLY A 146 0.94 -14.84 0.78
C GLY A 146 0.86 -13.81 -0.36
N ALA A 147 0.89 -12.50 -0.08
CA ALA A 147 0.87 -11.47 -1.11
C ALA A 147 2.21 -11.34 -1.86
N GLN A 148 3.34 -11.64 -1.22
CA GLN A 148 4.67 -11.67 -1.88
C GLN A 148 4.74 -12.69 -3.01
N ALA A 149 4.17 -13.89 -2.82
CA ALA A 149 4.15 -14.92 -3.86
C ALA A 149 3.32 -14.47 -5.07
N ALA A 150 2.18 -13.81 -4.82
CA ALA A 150 1.35 -13.24 -5.87
C ALA A 150 2.04 -12.07 -6.59
N ALA A 151 2.65 -11.14 -5.85
CA ALA A 151 3.39 -10.00 -6.42
C ALA A 151 4.59 -10.47 -7.27
N GLN A 152 5.34 -11.47 -6.81
CA GLN A 152 6.43 -12.06 -7.58
C GLN A 152 5.94 -12.84 -8.81
N ALA A 153 4.81 -13.55 -8.71
CA ALA A 153 4.19 -14.23 -9.85
C ALA A 153 3.73 -13.22 -10.92
N THR A 154 3.11 -12.11 -10.51
CA THR A 154 2.72 -11.01 -11.41
C THR A 154 3.95 -10.34 -12.02
N ALA A 155 5.00 -10.05 -11.25
CA ALA A 155 6.24 -9.47 -11.76
C ALA A 155 6.94 -10.38 -12.78
N ARG A 156 6.93 -11.71 -12.56
CA ARG A 156 7.44 -12.69 -13.53
C ARG A 156 6.58 -12.76 -14.79
N ALA A 157 5.26 -12.70 -14.66
CA ALA A 157 4.34 -12.71 -15.80
C ALA A 157 4.42 -11.41 -16.64
N GLN A 158 4.79 -10.29 -16.00
CA GLN A 158 4.91 -8.97 -16.65
C GLN A 158 6.32 -8.68 -17.20
N GLY A 159 7.27 -9.62 -17.10
CA GLY A 159 8.55 -9.54 -17.80
C GLY A 159 9.40 -8.32 -17.45
N THR A 160 9.71 -8.08 -16.17
CA THR A 160 10.74 -7.09 -15.81
C THR A 160 12.13 -7.67 -16.07
N PRO A 161 13.00 -7.04 -16.89
CA PRO A 161 14.36 -7.52 -17.07
C PRO A 161 15.14 -7.22 -15.78
N ILE A 162 15.39 -8.26 -14.99
CA ILE A 162 16.37 -8.19 -13.89
C ILE A 162 17.75 -8.17 -14.57
N ALA A 163 18.42 -7.01 -14.55
CA ALA A 163 19.79 -6.89 -15.02
C ALA A 163 20.67 -7.90 -14.25
N GLY A 164 21.26 -8.87 -14.97
CA GLY A 164 22.39 -9.65 -14.46
C GLY A 164 22.33 -11.17 -14.49
N THR A 165 21.35 -11.83 -15.11
CA THR A 165 21.35 -13.31 -15.22
C THR A 165 21.46 -13.76 -16.68
N PRO A 166 22.42 -14.64 -17.06
CA PRO A 166 22.55 -15.07 -18.44
C PRO A 166 21.28 -15.79 -18.91
N ILE A 167 20.87 -15.47 -20.14
CA ILE A 167 19.68 -15.98 -20.82
C ILE A 167 19.78 -17.51 -20.90
N ALA A 168 19.02 -18.22 -20.08
CA ALA A 168 18.76 -19.64 -20.30
C ALA A 168 17.91 -19.77 -21.56
N THR A 169 18.43 -20.51 -22.52
CA THR A 169 17.80 -20.85 -23.79
C THR A 169 16.41 -21.44 -23.54
N LEU A 170 15.38 -20.85 -24.15
CA LEU A 170 13.99 -21.30 -24.07
C LEU A 170 13.88 -22.76 -24.54
N THR A 171 13.80 -23.68 -23.58
CA THR A 171 13.38 -25.05 -23.81
C THR A 171 11.87 -25.08 -23.97
N ALA A 172 11.42 -25.88 -24.93
CA ALA A 172 10.07 -25.94 -25.50
C ALA A 172 8.90 -25.93 -24.51
N ALA A 173 7.77 -25.40 -25.00
CA ALA A 173 6.48 -25.34 -24.31
C ALA A 173 6.01 -26.72 -23.82
N PRO A 174 5.43 -26.82 -22.61
CA PRO A 174 4.80 -28.06 -22.16
C PRO A 174 3.55 -28.37 -23.00
N PRO A 175 3.21 -29.66 -23.20
CA PRO A 175 2.04 -30.05 -23.96
C PRO A 175 0.74 -29.57 -23.29
N LEU A 176 -0.24 -29.14 -24.10
CA LEU A 176 -1.58 -28.81 -23.63
C LEU A 176 -2.21 -30.03 -22.96
N VAL A 177 -2.55 -29.88 -21.67
CA VAL A 177 -3.42 -30.83 -20.97
C VAL A 177 -4.83 -30.66 -21.54
N THR A 178 -5.25 -31.61 -22.37
CA THR A 178 -6.61 -31.67 -22.91
C THR A 178 -7.54 -32.15 -21.79
N LEU A 179 -8.54 -31.34 -21.41
CA LEU A 179 -9.57 -31.79 -20.48
C LEU A 179 -10.37 -32.94 -21.11
N PRO A 180 -10.75 -33.98 -20.34
CA PRO A 180 -11.58 -35.07 -20.83
C PRO A 180 -12.94 -34.54 -21.32
N ALA A 181 -13.40 -35.07 -22.45
CA ALA A 181 -14.72 -34.75 -22.99
C ALA A 181 -15.81 -35.11 -21.98
N GLY A 182 -16.57 -34.12 -21.51
CA GLY A 182 -17.70 -34.31 -20.60
C GLY A 182 -17.73 -33.40 -19.36
N VAL A 183 -16.68 -32.60 -19.08
CA VAL A 183 -16.71 -31.65 -17.97
C VAL A 183 -17.39 -30.35 -18.41
N SER A 184 -18.71 -30.26 -18.18
CA SER A 184 -19.47 -29.01 -18.26
C SER A 184 -19.34 -28.26 -16.94
N ILE A 185 -18.59 -27.15 -16.94
CA ILE A 185 -18.54 -26.25 -15.78
C ILE A 185 -19.75 -25.31 -15.91
N GLN A 186 -20.90 -25.72 -15.37
CA GLN A 186 -22.08 -24.86 -15.33
C GLN A 186 -21.89 -23.84 -14.20
N PRO A 187 -21.74 -22.54 -14.50
CA PRO A 187 -21.62 -21.53 -13.46
C PRO A 187 -22.94 -21.44 -12.67
N PRO A 188 -22.88 -21.23 -11.34
CA PRO A 188 -24.08 -21.03 -10.53
C PRO A 188 -24.81 -19.76 -10.98
N LEU A 189 -26.10 -19.89 -11.33
CA LEU A 189 -26.93 -18.81 -11.87
C LEU A 189 -27.39 -17.76 -10.85
N THR A 190 -27.00 -17.88 -9.58
CA THR A 190 -27.39 -16.93 -8.54
C THR A 190 -26.21 -16.60 -7.65
N LEU A 191 -25.77 -15.35 -7.70
CA LEU A 191 -24.88 -14.79 -6.70
C LEU A 191 -25.60 -14.73 -5.33
N PRO A 192 -24.92 -15.02 -4.22
CA PRO A 192 -25.48 -14.77 -2.89
C PRO A 192 -25.78 -13.28 -2.75
N ARG A 193 -27.03 -12.94 -2.40
CA ARG A 193 -27.43 -11.59 -2.00
C ARG A 193 -26.77 -11.28 -0.65
N THR A 194 -25.71 -10.50 -0.66
CA THR A 194 -25.23 -9.79 0.54
C THR A 194 -26.16 -8.62 0.78
N GLY A 195 -27.09 -8.77 1.74
CA GLY A 195 -28.03 -7.70 2.09
C GLY A 195 -29.11 -8.05 3.11
N ASP A 196 -29.12 -9.24 3.71
CA ASP A 196 -30.05 -9.52 4.81
C ASP A 196 -29.63 -8.73 6.07
N PRO A 197 -30.48 -7.83 6.61
CA PRO A 197 -30.21 -7.13 7.84
C PRO A 197 -30.55 -8.06 9.01
N GLY A 198 -29.63 -8.97 9.32
CA GLY A 198 -29.76 -9.92 10.42
C GLY A 198 -28.57 -9.85 11.36
N PHE A 199 -28.82 -9.33 12.57
CA PHE A 199 -27.97 -9.41 13.78
C PHE A 199 -26.71 -8.54 13.81
N GLY A 200 -26.79 -7.42 14.55
CA GLY A 200 -25.57 -6.70 14.94
C GLY A 200 -25.73 -5.27 15.44
N ALA A 201 -26.93 -4.70 15.51
CA ALA A 201 -27.16 -3.47 16.26
C ALA A 201 -27.36 -3.83 17.74
N LEU A 202 -26.30 -3.79 18.56
CA LEU A 202 -26.33 -3.53 20.02
C LEU A 202 -24.90 -3.61 20.61
N ALA A 203 -24.25 -2.46 20.76
CA ALA A 203 -23.22 -2.13 21.75
C ALA A 203 -22.84 -0.64 21.56
N VAL A 204 -23.72 0.31 21.91
CA VAL A 204 -23.86 0.93 23.23
C VAL A 204 -22.52 1.27 23.89
N PHE A 205 -22.11 2.54 23.67
CA PHE A 205 -21.59 3.50 24.65
C PHE A 205 -21.15 2.98 26.03
N ALA A 206 -19.84 3.03 26.29
CA ALA A 206 -19.26 3.49 27.57
C ALA A 206 -17.73 3.60 27.45
N ILE A 207 -17.18 4.81 27.58
CA ILE A 207 -15.99 5.15 28.39
C ILE A 207 -15.91 6.68 28.33
N VAL A 208 -16.50 7.30 29.35
CA VAL A 208 -16.38 8.72 29.70
C VAL A 208 -15.78 8.74 31.11
N MET A 209 -14.78 9.60 31.30
CA MET A 209 -14.29 10.12 32.59
C MET A 209 -13.56 9.14 33.54
N LEU A 210 -12.23 9.07 33.39
CA LEU A 210 -11.35 8.88 34.55
C LEU A 210 -9.97 9.48 34.26
N GLY A 211 -9.67 10.66 34.82
CA GLY A 211 -8.31 11.21 34.75
C GLY A 211 -8.17 12.74 34.85
N ALA A 212 -8.95 13.43 35.68
CA ALA A 212 -8.68 14.81 36.05
C ALA A 212 -8.78 14.96 37.58
N ALA A 213 -7.72 14.59 38.29
CA ALA A 213 -7.45 14.99 39.67
C ALA A 213 -5.97 14.71 39.99
N PHE A 214 -5.34 15.60 40.78
CA PHE A 214 -3.90 15.69 41.13
C PHE A 214 -3.06 16.38 40.03
N VAL A 215 -2.57 17.62 40.19
CA VAL A 215 -1.88 18.19 41.35
C VAL A 215 -2.06 19.71 41.34
N ALA A 216 -2.71 20.25 42.37
CA ALA A 216 -2.62 21.65 42.76
C ALA A 216 -2.40 21.69 44.28
N GLY A 217 -1.30 22.31 44.72
CA GLY A 217 -1.20 22.84 46.08
C GLY A 217 -0.13 22.24 47.00
N SER A 218 1.06 22.81 46.96
CA SER A 218 1.92 23.04 48.15
C SER A 218 3.04 23.98 47.71
N GLY A 219 3.33 25.13 48.29
CA GLY A 219 2.89 25.79 49.51
C GLY A 219 3.96 26.84 49.80
N ARG A 220 3.58 28.11 49.96
CA ARG A 220 4.46 29.17 50.46
C ARG A 220 4.70 28.95 51.94
N ARG A 221 5.96 28.99 52.39
CA ARG A 221 6.43 29.75 53.54
C ARG A 221 7.87 30.18 53.28
#